data_AF-A0A9Q0BWH5-F1
#
_entry.id   AF-A0A9Q0BWH5-F1
#
_cell.length_a   1.000
_cell.length_b   1.000
_cell.length_c   1.000
_cell.angle_alpha   90.00
_cell.angle_beta   90.00
_cell.angle_gamma   90.00
#
_symmetry.space_group_name_H-M   'P 1'
#
loop_
_entity.id
_entity.type
_entity.pdbx_description
1 polymer ?
#
loop_
_entity_poly.entity_id
_entity_poly.type
_entity_poly.pdbx_seq_one_letter_code
_entity_poly.pdbx_strand_id
1 'polypeptide(L)' 'MFFFQKYVSELSTVRDCATECQEKEIWETQTYCCTEDGCNSGTHLAYSVILLTLPILSMAWPSINDLWNTRR' A
#
# COMPACT_ATOMS: atom_id res chain seq x y z
N MET A 1 3.03 12.58 21.57
CA MET A 1 3.41 11.62 20.52
C MET A 1 2.28 10.61 20.45
N PHE A 2 1.50 10.56 19.38
CA PHE A 2 0.44 9.57 19.20
C PHE A 2 0.99 8.44 18.32
N PHE A 3 0.74 7.19 18.67
CA PHE A 3 1.11 6.00 17.90
C PHE A 3 -0.09 5.52 17.10
N PHE A 4 0.12 4.86 15.96
CA PHE A 4 -0.96 4.26 15.18
C PHE A 4 -0.90 2.73 15.32
N GLN A 5 -2.07 2.11 15.48
CA GLN A 5 -2.24 0.67 15.65
C GLN A 5 -3.05 0.09 14.48
N LYS A 6 -2.54 -1.01 13.90
CA LYS A 6 -3.18 -1.75 12.82
C LYS A 6 -3.42 -3.18 13.27
N TYR A 7 -4.68 -3.56 13.42
CA TYR A 7 -5.10 -4.92 13.74
C TYR A 7 -5.49 -5.67 12.48
N VAL A 8 -5.09 -6.93 12.38
CA VAL A 8 -5.47 -7.84 11.31
C VAL A 8 -6.10 -9.07 11.96
N SER A 9 -7.40 -9.31 11.72
CA SER A 9 -8.14 -10.52 12.13
C SER A 9 -8.55 -11.30 10.88
N GLU A 10 -8.96 -12.57 11.02
CA GLU A 10 -9.28 -13.48 9.90
C GLU A 10 -10.23 -12.90 8.83
N LEU A 11 -11.04 -11.89 9.16
CA LEU A 11 -11.97 -11.25 8.22
C LEU A 11 -11.90 -9.71 8.13
N SER A 12 -11.02 -9.02 8.86
CA SER A 12 -10.99 -7.54 8.79
C SER A 12 -9.70 -6.91 9.32
N THR A 13 -9.34 -5.76 8.73
CA THR A 13 -8.28 -4.90 9.24
C THR A 13 -8.86 -3.65 9.90
N VAL A 14 -8.56 -3.45 11.18
CA VAL A 14 -8.97 -2.26 11.96
C VAL A 14 -7.76 -1.34 12.12
N ARG A 15 -7.97 -0.02 11.96
CA ARG A 15 -6.91 1.00 12.02
C ARG A 15 -7.32 2.06 13.03
N ASP A 16 -6.51 2.29 14.05
CA ASP A 16 -6.81 3.27 15.10
C ASP A 16 -5.55 4.01 15.56
N CYS A 17 -5.72 5.15 16.24
CA CYS A 17 -4.65 5.90 16.90
C CYS A 17 -4.67 5.59 18.40
N ALA A 18 -3.52 5.27 18.99
CA ALA A 18 -3.38 5.01 20.42
C ALA A 18 -2.20 5.81 21.01
N THR A 19 -2.31 6.21 22.28
CA THR A 19 -1.19 6.84 23.00
C THR A 19 -0.08 5.87 23.37
N GLU A 20 -0.40 4.59 23.48
CA GLU A 20 0.56 3.50 23.70
C GLU A 20 0.19 2.34 22.78
N CYS A 21 1.19 1.72 22.15
CA CYS A 21 1.00 0.61 21.23
C CYS A 21 2.00 -0.50 21.55
N GLN A 22 1.51 -1.73 21.70
CA GLN A 22 2.33 -2.94 21.78
C GLN A 22 1.95 -3.88 20.64
N GLU A 23 2.98 -4.36 19.94
CA GLU A 23 2.82 -5.42 18.96
C GLU A 23 2.52 -6.72 19.69
N LYS A 24 1.40 -7.34 19.32
CA LYS A 24 0.93 -8.59 19.92
C LYS A 24 0.37 -9.49 18.83
N GLU A 25 0.71 -10.75 18.94
CA GLU A 25 0.11 -11.84 18.18
C GLU A 25 -0.77 -12.65 19.14
N ILE A 26 -2.07 -12.67 18.89
CA ILE A 26 -3.05 -13.41 19.69
C ILE A 26 -3.77 -14.34 18.74
N TRP A 27 -3.39 -15.62 18.75
CA TRP A 27 -3.98 -16.80 18.05
C TRP A 27 -4.31 -16.65 16.55
N GLU A 28 -5.09 -15.64 16.16
CA GLU A 28 -5.53 -15.31 14.79
C GLU A 28 -5.52 -13.80 14.48
N THR A 29 -5.00 -12.99 15.42
CA THR A 29 -4.91 -11.54 15.29
C THR A 29 -3.49 -11.04 15.46
N GLN A 30 -3.00 -10.27 14.48
CA GLN A 30 -1.72 -9.57 14.56
C GLN A 30 -1.93 -8.08 14.66
N THR A 31 -1.16 -7.47 15.56
CA THR A 31 -1.20 -6.04 15.84
C THR A 31 0.13 -5.41 15.49
N TYR A 32 0.13 -4.45 14.58
CA TYR A 32 1.30 -3.71 14.13
C TYR A 32 1.24 -2.26 14.60
N CYS A 33 2.38 -1.76 15.09
CA CYS A 33 2.52 -0.41 15.61
C CYS A 33 3.42 0.43 14.68
N CYS A 34 3.04 1.67 14.42
CA CYS A 34 3.88 2.58 13.65
C CYS A 34 3.73 4.03 14.13
N THR A 35 4.74 4.85 13.86
CA THR A 35 4.87 6.22 14.40
C THR A 35 4.79 7.32 13.36
N GLU A 36 4.78 6.97 12.08
CA GLU A 36 4.74 7.92 10.97
C GLU A 36 3.30 8.30 10.64
N ASP A 37 3.07 9.56 10.28
CA ASP A 37 1.73 10.01 9.91
C ASP A 37 1.20 9.19 8.72
N GLY A 38 0.01 8.61 8.88
CA GLY A 38 -0.64 7.80 7.85
C GLY A 38 -0.04 6.40 7.65
N CYS A 39 0.85 5.92 8.53
CA CYS A 39 1.45 4.59 8.42
C CYS A 39 0.45 3.43 8.56
N ASN A 40 -0.71 3.67 9.19
CA ASN A 40 -1.79 2.69 9.27
C ASN A 40 -2.49 2.45 7.92
N SER A 41 -2.17 3.22 6.87
CA SER A 41 -2.71 3.05 5.51
C SER A 41 -2.55 1.63 4.98
N GLY A 42 -3.57 1.13 4.28
CA GLY A 42 -3.50 -0.18 3.64
C GLY A 42 -2.53 -0.21 2.47
N THR A 43 -1.94 -1.37 2.18
CA THR A 43 -1.08 -1.61 1.00
C THR A 43 -1.83 -1.51 -0.33
N HIS A 44 -3.15 -1.40 -0.30
CA HIS A 44 -4.01 -1.27 -1.48
C HIS A 44 -3.57 -0.16 -2.43
N LEU A 45 -3.04 0.96 -1.92
CA LEU A 45 -2.63 2.09 -2.75
C LEU A 45 -1.49 1.71 -3.70
N ALA A 46 -0.48 0.98 -3.21
CA ALA A 46 0.65 0.53 -4.03
C ALA A 46 0.22 -0.47 -5.12
N TYR A 47 -0.66 -1.41 -4.76
CA TYR A 47 -1.24 -2.35 -5.72
C TYR A 47 -2.09 -1.65 -6.78
N SER A 48 -2.90 -0.67 -6.38
CA SER A 48 -3.71 0.12 -7.32
C SER A 48 -2.86 0.89 -8.32
N VAL A 49 -1.73 1.48 -7.88
CA VAL A 49 -0.81 2.19 -8.79
C VAL A 49 -0.25 1.23 -9.84
N ILE A 50 0.21 0.04 -9.45
CA ILE A 50 0.76 -0.95 -10.39
C ILE A 50 -0.31 -1.40 -11.38
N LEU A 51 -1.51 -1.73 -10.89
CA LEU A 51 -2.62 -2.19 -11.72
C LEU A 51 -3.11 -1.13 -12.72
N LEU A 52 -3.01 0.15 -12.38
CA LEU A 52 -3.42 1.24 -13.27
C LEU A 52 -2.31 1.67 -14.23
N THR A 53 -1.05 1.65 -13.80
CA THR A 53 0.07 2.14 -14.62
C THR A 53 0.56 1.12 -15.65
N LEU A 54 0.55 -0.18 -15.34
CA LEU A 54 0.99 -1.22 -16.27
C LEU A 54 0.19 -1.25 -17.58
N PRO A 55 -1.16 -1.19 -17.59
CA PRO A 55 -1.93 -1.16 -18.83
C PRO A 55 -1.71 0.12 -19.64
N ILE A 56 -1.53 1.26 -18.97
CA ILE A 56 -1.29 2.54 -19.64
C ILE A 56 0.07 2.50 -20.35
N LEU A 57 1.10 1.98 -19.67
CA LEU A 57 2.43 1.81 -20.24
C LEU A 57 2.42 0.81 -21.39
N SER A 58 1.70 -0.31 -21.28
CA SER A 58 1.64 -1.31 -22.36
C SER A 58 0.94 -0.78 -23.61
N MET A 59 -0.11 0.04 -23.46
CA MET A 59 -0.78 0.69 -24.58
C MET A 59 0.07 1.82 -25.21
N ALA A 60 0.84 2.55 -24.40
CA ALA A 60 1.70 3.63 -24.89
C ALA A 60 3.02 3.13 -25.51
N TRP A 61 3.48 1.94 -25.13
CA TRP A 61 4.74 1.34 -25.59
C TRP A 61 4.92 1.29 -27.12
N PRO A 62 3.95 0.78 -27.92
CA PRO A 62 4.10 0.74 -29.38
C PRO A 62 4.22 2.15 -29.99
N SER A 63 3.44 3.12 -29.52
CA SER A 63 3.51 4.51 -30.01
C SER A 63 4.84 5.18 -29.70
N ILE A 64 5.43 4.88 -28.54
CA ILE A 64 6.75 5.38 -28.15
C ILE A 64 7.85 4.75 -29.03
N ASN A 65 7.77 3.44 -29.29
CA ASN A 65 8.73 2.75 -30.15
C ASN A 65 8.67 3.24 -31.60
N ASP A 66 7.49 3.49 -32.14
CA ASP A 66 7.32 4.05 -33.48
C ASP A 66 7.90 5.46 -33.58
N LEU A 67 7.67 6.31 -32.57
CA LEU A 67 8.25 7.64 -32.51
C LEU A 67 9.79 7.59 -32.42
N TRP A 68 10.33 6.67 -31.63
CA TRP A 68 11.78 6.47 -31.50
C TRP A 68 12.42 6.01 -32.80
N ASN A 69 11.81 5.02 -33.48
CA ASN A 69 12.30 4.50 -34.75
C ASN A 69 12.21 5.54 -35.87
N THR A 70 11.19 6.40 -35.88
CA THR A 70 11.05 7.47 -36.88
C THR A 70 12.06 8.61 -36.67
N ARG A 71 12.55 8.80 -35.44
CA ARG A 71 13.55 9.82 -35.10
C ARG A 71 14.99 9.37 -35.40
N ARG A 72 15.23 8.07 -35.61
CA ARG A 72 16.55 7.49 -35.93
C ARG A 72 16.76 7.38 -37.43
#